data_AF-A0A928SD53-F1
#
_entry.id   AF-A0A928SD53-F1
#
_cell.length_a   1.000
_cell.length_b   1.000
_cell.length_c   1.000
_cell.angle_alpha   90.00
_cell.angle_beta   90.00
_cell.angle_gamma   90.00
#
_symmetry.space_group_name_H-M   'P 1'
#
loop_
_entity.id
_entity.type
_entity.pdbx_description
1 polymer ?
#
loop_
_entity_poly.entity_id
_entity_poly.type
_entity_poly.pdbx_seq_one_letter_code
_entity_poly.pdbx_strand_id
1 'polypeptide(L)'
;MAETMLDPKARLRQKILGLKIRQARTEAGLTLKEVGQAIGSSAELVSEIEFGQREVGLPQLEVMALLFNVPITYFWSDEPVETSERNLPTVEAIALRQRIIGVLLRQARTEAGRSQENLADLLNVPASRIAEYELGEAEIPFLELETLANNLNVPIDYFIDQGLPFSETNGHMSMDELARLSELPKEVREFLANPANLLYINIAMRLSDLSAETLRSLAEGLLEVTY
;
A
#
# COMPACT_ATOMS: atom_id res chain seq x y z
N MET A 1 11.12 41.38 -28.83
CA MET A 1 10.93 40.14 -28.07
C MET A 1 9.47 40.12 -27.67
N ALA A 2 8.68 39.25 -28.29
CA ALA A 2 7.25 39.18 -28.05
C ALA A 2 7.02 38.50 -26.70
N GLU A 3 6.59 39.29 -25.72
CA GLU A 3 6.03 38.79 -24.47
C GLU A 3 4.69 38.17 -24.83
N THR A 4 4.67 36.85 -25.09
CA THR A 4 3.45 36.11 -25.38
C THR A 4 2.58 36.16 -24.12
N MET A 5 1.67 37.14 -24.06
CA MET A 5 0.70 37.25 -22.97
C MET A 5 -0.17 36.00 -22.99
N LEU A 6 0.10 35.07 -22.07
CA LEU A 6 -0.77 33.92 -21.83
C LEU A 6 -2.21 34.40 -21.58
N ASP A 7 -3.16 33.72 -22.22
CA ASP A 7 -4.60 33.83 -21.97
C ASP A 7 -4.85 33.87 -20.44
N PRO A 8 -5.64 34.82 -19.91
CA PRO A 8 -5.98 34.88 -18.49
C PRO A 8 -6.40 33.54 -17.88
N LYS A 9 -7.09 32.69 -18.65
CA LYS A 9 -7.47 31.34 -18.23
C LYS A 9 -6.28 30.40 -18.08
N ALA A 10 -5.30 30.49 -18.97
CA ALA A 10 -4.06 29.71 -18.90
C ALA A 10 -3.21 30.13 -17.69
N ARG A 11 -3.11 31.44 -17.41
CA ARG A 11 -2.44 31.94 -16.20
C ARG A 11 -3.09 31.45 -14.91
N LEU A 12 -4.42 31.41 -14.86
CA LEU A 12 -5.15 30.88 -13.71
C LEU A 12 -4.85 29.39 -13.50
N ARG A 13 -4.87 28.60 -14.59
CA ARG A 13 -4.53 27.17 -14.55
C ARG A 13 -3.09 26.92 -14.08
N GLN A 14 -2.14 27.74 -14.55
CA GLN A 14 -0.74 27.65 -14.12
C GLN A 14 -0.60 27.89 -12.60
N LYS A 15 -1.31 28.87 -12.05
CA LYS A 15 -1.31 29.10 -10.60
C LYS A 15 -1.93 27.95 -9.82
N ILE A 16 -3.05 27.39 -10.30
CA ILE A 16 -3.69 26.23 -9.66
C ILE A 16 -2.74 25.03 -9.68
N LEU A 17 -2.06 24.79 -10.79
CA LEU A 17 -1.06 23.73 -10.92
C LEU A 17 0.09 23.93 -9.92
N GLY A 18 0.64 25.15 -9.82
CA GLY A 18 1.67 25.48 -8.84
C GLY A 18 1.24 25.22 -7.40
N LEU A 19 0.00 25.56 -7.05
CA LEU A 19 -0.58 25.27 -5.73
C LEU A 19 -0.69 23.76 -5.46
N LYS A 20 -1.16 22.99 -6.44
CA LYS A 20 -1.24 21.52 -6.34
C LYS A 20 0.14 20.90 -6.14
N ILE A 21 1.16 21.35 -6.88
CA ILE A 21 2.55 20.89 -6.73
C ILE A 21 3.06 21.19 -5.32
N ARG A 22 2.83 22.40 -4.82
CA ARG A 22 3.23 22.79 -3.47
C ARG A 22 2.56 21.93 -2.41
N GLN A 23 1.25 21.69 -2.54
CA GLN A 23 0.48 20.88 -1.61
C GLN A 23 1.03 19.45 -1.55
N ALA A 24 1.14 18.78 -2.71
CA ALA A 24 1.65 17.41 -2.79
C ALA A 24 3.08 17.30 -2.23
N ARG A 25 3.96 18.27 -2.51
CA ARG A 25 5.30 18.32 -1.92
C ARG A 25 5.26 18.40 -0.40
N THR A 26 4.42 19.29 0.16
CA THR A 26 4.32 19.46 1.62
C THR A 26 3.72 18.25 2.32
N GLU A 27 2.74 17.58 1.69
CA GLU A 27 2.15 16.34 2.20
C GLU A 27 3.14 15.17 2.15
N ALA A 28 4.03 15.16 1.14
CA ALA A 28 5.15 14.23 1.06
C ALA A 28 6.31 14.57 2.03
N GLY A 29 6.25 15.71 2.75
CA GLY A 29 7.27 16.13 3.71
C GLY A 29 8.59 16.60 3.08
N LEU A 30 8.59 16.93 1.78
CA LEU A 30 9.80 17.24 1.03
C LEU A 30 10.11 18.73 0.99
N THR A 31 11.41 19.04 1.03
CA THR A 31 11.94 20.40 0.85
C THR A 31 12.06 20.76 -0.62
N LEU A 32 12.07 22.06 -0.93
CA LEU A 32 12.31 22.57 -2.30
C LEU A 32 13.65 22.09 -2.87
N LYS A 33 14.66 21.91 -2.01
CA LYS A 33 16.00 21.46 -2.39
C LYS A 33 15.99 20.00 -2.85
N GLU A 34 15.30 19.13 -2.12
CA GLU A 34 15.17 17.70 -2.48
C GLU A 34 14.44 17.53 -3.81
N VAL A 35 13.35 18.28 -4.02
CA VAL A 35 12.63 18.26 -5.30
C VAL A 35 13.49 18.80 -6.43
N GLY A 36 14.20 19.92 -6.21
CA GLY A 36 15.11 20.49 -7.19
C GLY A 36 16.18 19.49 -7.62
N GLN A 37 16.83 18.83 -6.66
CA GLN A 37 17.82 17.79 -6.94
C GLN A 37 17.23 16.64 -7.77
N ALA A 38 16.02 16.17 -7.44
CA ALA A 38 15.37 15.08 -8.15
C ALA A 38 15.05 15.42 -9.62
N ILE A 39 14.63 16.65 -9.91
CA ILE A 39 14.29 17.09 -11.28
C ILE A 39 15.48 17.76 -12.02
N GLY A 40 16.69 17.70 -11.45
CA GLY A 40 17.89 18.32 -12.03
C GLY A 40 17.81 19.84 -12.12
N SER A 41 17.12 20.51 -11.19
CA SER A 41 16.90 21.96 -11.14
C SER A 41 17.24 22.57 -9.78
N SER A 42 17.23 23.90 -9.68
CA SER A 42 17.47 24.59 -8.41
C SER A 42 16.21 24.69 -7.55
N ALA A 43 16.37 24.89 -6.23
CA ALA A 43 15.25 25.07 -5.32
C ALA A 43 14.42 26.33 -5.65
N GLU A 44 15.09 27.38 -6.15
CA GLU A 44 14.47 28.62 -6.62
C GLU A 44 13.54 28.35 -7.80
N LEU A 45 13.98 27.52 -8.76
CA LEU A 45 13.17 27.16 -9.92
C LEU A 45 11.91 26.38 -9.50
N VAL A 46 12.02 25.47 -8.52
CA VAL A 46 10.86 24.76 -7.94
C VAL A 46 9.92 25.76 -7.27
N SER A 47 10.45 26.75 -6.55
CA SER A 47 9.64 27.79 -5.93
C SER A 47 8.89 28.63 -6.98
N GLU A 48 9.55 29.04 -8.06
CA GLU A 48 8.91 29.76 -9.17
C GLU A 48 7.77 28.94 -9.82
N ILE A 49 7.95 27.63 -9.95
CA ILE A 49 6.90 26.71 -10.43
C ILE A 49 5.71 26.70 -9.45
N GLU A 50 5.96 26.54 -8.15
CA GLU A 50 4.91 26.50 -7.12
C GLU A 50 4.10 27.81 -7.02
N PHE A 51 4.74 28.95 -7.29
CA PHE A 51 4.05 30.23 -7.35
C PHE A 51 3.37 30.50 -8.70
N GLY A 52 3.47 29.58 -9.66
CA GLY A 52 2.93 29.73 -11.01
C GLY A 52 3.62 30.84 -11.83
N GLN A 53 4.87 31.15 -11.50
CA GLN A 53 5.70 32.13 -12.21
C GLN A 53 6.47 31.48 -13.36
N ARG A 54 6.76 30.18 -13.24
CA ARG A 54 7.40 29.38 -14.28
C ARG A 54 6.53 28.18 -14.65
N GLU A 55 6.56 27.79 -15.92
CA GLU A 55 5.88 26.57 -16.39
C GLU A 55 6.73 25.35 -16.06
N VAL A 56 6.07 24.26 -15.68
CA VAL A 56 6.68 22.95 -15.46
C VAL A 56 6.49 22.10 -16.71
N GLY A 57 7.57 21.46 -17.17
CA GLY A 57 7.47 20.50 -18.27
C GLY A 57 6.89 19.17 -17.80
N LEU A 58 6.25 18.42 -18.71
CA LEU A 58 5.71 17.09 -18.38
C LEU A 58 6.76 16.13 -17.77
N PRO A 59 8.01 16.02 -18.27
CA PRO A 59 9.01 15.14 -17.65
C PRO A 59 9.36 15.51 -16.21
N GLN A 60 9.40 16.81 -15.90
CA GLN A 60 9.63 17.29 -14.53
C GLN A 60 8.42 16.95 -13.65
N LEU A 61 7.21 17.09 -14.20
CA LEU A 61 5.96 16.78 -13.50
C LEU A 61 5.80 15.28 -13.25
N GLU A 62 6.26 14.41 -14.16
CA GLU A 62 6.32 12.95 -13.99
C GLU A 62 7.22 12.56 -12.80
N VAL A 63 8.44 13.12 -12.75
CA VAL A 63 9.37 12.89 -11.64
C VAL A 63 8.78 13.41 -10.33
N MET A 64 8.14 14.58 -10.33
CA MET A 64 7.44 15.11 -9.16
C MET A 64 6.30 14.20 -8.70
N ALA A 65 5.47 13.67 -9.61
CA ALA A 65 4.37 12.76 -9.27
C ALA A 65 4.89 11.52 -8.53
N LEU A 66 5.94 10.90 -9.08
CA LEU A 66 6.60 9.74 -8.47
C LEU A 66 7.16 10.09 -7.09
N LEU A 67 7.86 11.22 -6.99
CA LEU A 67 8.51 11.67 -5.76
C LEU A 67 7.49 12.01 -4.66
N PHE A 68 6.34 12.58 -5.01
CA PHE A 68 5.27 12.92 -4.06
C PHE A 68 4.36 11.74 -3.73
N ASN A 69 4.55 10.60 -4.42
CA ASN A 69 3.70 9.42 -4.33
C ASN A 69 2.23 9.74 -4.61
N VAL A 70 1.97 10.51 -5.67
CA VAL A 70 0.63 10.82 -6.19
C VAL A 70 0.52 10.39 -7.64
N PRO A 71 -0.67 9.94 -8.11
CA PRO A 71 -0.86 9.69 -9.53
C PRO A 71 -0.67 10.99 -10.31
N ILE A 72 -0.05 10.94 -11.48
CA ILE A 72 0.23 12.14 -12.28
C ILE A 72 -1.05 12.92 -12.64
N THR A 73 -2.19 12.23 -12.72
CA THR A 73 -3.52 12.81 -12.94
C THR A 73 -3.95 13.80 -11.86
N TYR A 74 -3.39 13.72 -10.65
CA TYR A 74 -3.61 14.67 -9.55
C TYR A 74 -3.47 16.14 -9.99
N PHE A 75 -2.53 16.42 -10.90
CA PHE A 75 -2.20 17.77 -11.32
C PHE A 75 -3.24 18.42 -12.25
N TRP A 76 -4.13 17.64 -12.88
CA TRP A 76 -5.12 18.16 -13.84
C TRP A 76 -6.54 17.57 -13.67
N SER A 77 -6.76 16.65 -12.74
CA SER A 77 -8.12 16.24 -12.38
C SER A 77 -8.80 17.37 -11.59
N ASP A 78 -10.01 17.74 -12.03
CA ASP A 78 -10.92 18.60 -11.26
C ASP A 78 -11.72 17.79 -10.22
N GLU A 79 -11.70 16.45 -10.35
CA GLU A 79 -12.15 15.57 -9.30
C GLU A 79 -11.22 15.78 -8.09
N PRO A 80 -11.78 16.02 -6.88
CA PRO A 80 -10.98 15.94 -5.68
C PRO A 80 -10.31 14.58 -5.77
N VAL A 81 -8.98 14.57 -5.87
CA VAL A 81 -8.28 13.35 -5.55
C VAL A 81 -8.77 13.07 -4.15
N GLU A 82 -9.48 11.96 -3.97
CA GLU A 82 -9.45 11.30 -2.70
C GLU A 82 -7.95 11.07 -2.49
N THR A 83 -7.28 12.08 -1.91
CA THR A 83 -6.33 11.83 -0.85
C THR A 83 -7.16 10.95 0.02
N SER A 84 -7.06 9.63 -0.22
CA SER A 84 -7.37 8.64 0.77
C SER A 84 -6.63 9.25 1.91
N GLU A 85 -7.37 9.88 2.84
CA GLU A 85 -6.78 10.39 4.05
C GLU A 85 -5.92 9.20 4.43
N ARG A 86 -4.59 9.39 4.43
CA ARG A 86 -3.73 8.40 5.04
C ARG A 86 -4.16 8.53 6.48
N ASN A 87 -5.26 7.83 6.79
CA ASN A 87 -5.93 7.80 8.05
C ASN A 87 -4.80 7.27 8.88
N LEU A 88 -4.20 8.17 9.65
CA LEU A 88 -3.16 7.80 10.58
C LEU A 88 -3.73 6.59 11.30
N PRO A 89 -3.05 5.43 11.22
CA PRO A 89 -3.65 4.17 11.61
C PRO A 89 -4.30 4.38 12.98
N THR A 90 -5.64 4.28 13.00
CA THR A 90 -6.39 4.54 14.22
C THR A 90 -5.95 3.52 15.27
N VAL A 91 -6.17 3.82 16.56
CA VAL A 91 -5.89 2.85 17.63
C VAL A 91 -6.55 1.50 17.33
N GLU A 92 -7.75 1.53 16.74
CA GLU A 92 -8.49 0.36 16.27
C GLU A 92 -7.79 -0.37 15.10
N ALA A 93 -7.23 0.37 14.14
CA ALA A 93 -6.47 -0.22 13.03
C ALA A 93 -5.16 -0.87 13.51
N ILE A 94 -4.47 -0.27 14.48
CA ILE A 94 -3.26 -0.85 15.10
C ILE A 94 -3.61 -2.14 15.83
N ALA A 95 -4.67 -2.12 16.66
CA ALA A 95 -5.13 -3.30 17.39
C ALA A 95 -5.60 -4.43 16.45
N LEU A 96 -6.31 -4.09 15.37
CA LEU A 96 -6.69 -5.05 14.34
C LEU A 96 -5.45 -5.65 13.68
N ARG A 97 -4.44 -4.81 13.37
CA ARG A 97 -3.21 -5.27 12.73
C ARG A 97 -2.41 -6.20 13.63
N GLN A 98 -2.31 -5.90 14.92
CA GLN A 98 -1.67 -6.76 15.91
C GLN A 98 -2.30 -8.16 15.93
N ARG A 99 -3.64 -8.25 15.91
CA ARG A 99 -4.36 -9.54 15.85
C ARG A 99 -4.08 -10.31 14.56
N ILE A 100 -4.03 -9.62 13.42
CA ILE A 100 -3.66 -10.23 12.14
C ILE A 100 -2.26 -10.83 12.23
N ILE A 101 -1.28 -10.09 12.74
CA ILE A 101 0.11 -10.56 12.90
C ILE A 101 0.16 -11.78 13.82
N GLY A 102 -0.58 -11.79 14.93
CA GLY A 102 -0.68 -12.93 15.85
C GLY A 102 -1.21 -14.19 15.16
N VAL A 103 -2.27 -14.07 14.36
CA VAL A 103 -2.83 -15.19 13.59
C VAL A 103 -1.82 -15.72 12.57
N LEU A 104 -1.11 -14.84 11.87
CA LEU A 104 -0.09 -15.21 10.90
C LEU A 104 1.10 -15.91 11.55
N LEU A 105 1.52 -15.46 12.74
CA LEU A 105 2.57 -16.12 13.52
C LEU A 105 2.15 -17.53 13.89
N ARG A 106 0.92 -17.69 14.41
CA ARG A 106 0.37 -19.00 14.74
C ARG A 106 0.35 -19.92 13.52
N GLN A 107 -0.10 -19.41 12.38
CA GLN A 107 -0.13 -20.15 11.12
C GLN A 107 1.28 -20.63 10.73
N ALA A 108 2.25 -19.71 10.61
CA ALA A 108 3.63 -20.03 10.25
C ALA A 108 4.26 -21.03 11.24
N ARG A 109 3.99 -20.88 12.54
CA ARG A 109 4.45 -21.82 13.57
C ARG A 109 3.88 -23.23 13.36
N THR A 110 2.57 -23.32 13.09
CA THR A 110 1.91 -24.62 12.89
C THR A 110 2.36 -25.30 11.59
N GLU A 111 2.57 -24.54 10.52
CA GLU A 111 3.08 -25.05 9.25
C GLU A 111 4.53 -25.54 9.37
N ALA A 112 5.34 -24.84 10.16
CA ALA A 112 6.70 -25.28 10.50
C ALA A 112 6.75 -26.44 11.53
N GLY A 113 5.60 -26.91 12.02
CA GLY A 113 5.52 -27.99 13.00
C GLY A 113 6.13 -27.68 14.37
N ARG A 114 6.17 -26.39 14.76
CA ARG A 114 6.79 -25.92 16.02
C ARG A 114 5.77 -25.77 17.14
N SER A 115 6.17 -26.06 18.38
CA SER A 115 5.35 -25.75 19.56
C SER A 115 5.55 -24.31 20.02
N GLN A 116 4.65 -23.79 20.87
CA GLN A 116 4.83 -22.46 21.46
C GLN A 116 6.07 -22.41 22.36
N GLU A 117 6.38 -23.51 23.05
CA GLU A 117 7.59 -23.67 23.85
C GLU A 117 8.86 -23.52 23.01
N ASN A 118 8.87 -24.05 21.78
CA ASN A 118 10.05 -23.88 20.91
C ASN A 118 10.34 -22.42 20.57
N LEU A 119 9.29 -21.61 20.34
CA LEU A 119 9.46 -20.17 20.08
C LEU A 119 9.81 -19.40 21.36
N ALA A 120 9.26 -19.84 22.49
CA ALA A 120 9.51 -19.26 23.80
C ALA A 120 10.98 -19.43 24.21
N ASP A 121 11.53 -20.62 24.03
CA ASP A 121 12.94 -20.93 24.28
C ASP A 121 13.86 -20.10 23.39
N LEU A 122 13.48 -19.89 22.12
CA LEU A 122 14.25 -19.09 21.16
C LEU A 122 14.36 -17.62 21.59
N LEU A 123 13.27 -17.04 22.10
CA LEU A 123 13.22 -15.66 22.55
C LEU A 123 13.60 -15.48 24.02
N ASN A 124 13.82 -16.57 24.76
CA ASN A 124 14.03 -16.58 26.20
C ASN A 124 12.88 -15.88 26.97
N VAL A 125 11.64 -16.22 26.59
CA VAL A 125 10.38 -15.72 27.19
C VAL A 125 9.52 -16.92 27.65
N PRO A 126 8.54 -16.74 28.54
CA PRO A 126 7.61 -17.82 28.88
C PRO A 126 6.70 -18.18 27.69
N ALA A 127 6.28 -19.44 27.58
CA ALA A 127 5.38 -19.89 26.51
C ALA A 127 4.03 -19.15 26.49
N SER A 128 3.57 -18.66 27.65
CA SER A 128 2.40 -17.78 27.73
C SER A 128 2.56 -16.50 26.91
N ARG A 129 3.79 -15.97 26.80
CA ARG A 129 4.06 -14.78 26.00
C ARG A 129 3.84 -15.02 24.51
N ILE A 130 4.23 -16.20 24.01
CA ILE A 130 3.96 -16.61 22.63
C ILE A 130 2.45 -16.77 22.40
N ALA A 131 1.72 -17.30 23.38
CA ALA A 131 0.27 -17.38 23.31
C ALA A 131 -0.39 -15.98 23.26
N GLU A 132 0.05 -15.03 24.09
CA GLU A 132 -0.41 -13.63 24.05
C GLU A 132 -0.14 -12.97 22.69
N TYR A 133 1.02 -13.24 22.08
CA TYR A 133 1.35 -12.78 20.73
C TYR A 133 0.38 -13.37 19.69
N GLU A 134 0.14 -14.67 19.72
CA GLU A 134 -0.74 -15.36 18.76
C GLU A 134 -2.22 -14.96 18.90
N LEU A 135 -2.66 -14.57 20.10
CA LEU A 135 -3.99 -14.05 20.37
C LEU A 135 -4.13 -12.56 20.04
N GLY A 136 -3.02 -11.85 19.82
CA GLY A 136 -3.00 -10.40 19.63
C GLY A 136 -3.31 -9.64 20.92
N GLU A 137 -3.04 -10.22 22.08
CA GLU A 137 -3.18 -9.59 23.40
C GLU A 137 -1.93 -8.79 23.77
N ALA A 138 -0.77 -9.17 23.22
CA ALA A 138 0.49 -8.44 23.36
C ALA A 138 1.10 -8.10 21.99
N GLU A 139 1.73 -6.94 21.91
CA GLU A 139 2.50 -6.53 20.73
C GLU A 139 3.78 -7.35 20.65
N ILE A 140 4.15 -7.76 19.43
CA ILE A 140 5.40 -8.45 19.15
C ILE A 140 6.44 -7.40 18.78
N PRO A 141 7.52 -7.23 19.55
CA PRO A 141 8.62 -6.34 19.17
C PRO A 141 9.21 -6.75 17.81
N PHE A 142 9.55 -5.77 16.97
CA PHE A 142 10.02 -6.04 15.61
C PHE A 142 11.21 -7.01 15.55
N LEU A 143 12.22 -6.86 16.41
CA LEU A 143 13.39 -7.76 16.42
C LEU A 143 13.03 -9.18 16.86
N GLU A 144 12.05 -9.34 17.76
CA GLU A 144 11.54 -10.66 18.13
C GLU A 144 10.81 -11.28 16.94
N LEU A 145 9.96 -10.51 16.26
CA LEU A 145 9.25 -10.97 15.07
C LEU A 145 10.21 -11.37 13.94
N GLU A 146 11.28 -10.62 13.71
CA GLU A 146 12.34 -10.95 12.75
C GLU A 146 13.05 -12.27 13.12
N THR A 147 13.36 -12.46 14.40
CA THR A 147 13.97 -13.70 14.90
C THR A 147 13.04 -14.90 14.71
N LEU A 148 11.75 -14.72 15.00
CA LEU A 148 10.72 -15.74 14.79
C LEU A 148 10.54 -16.07 13.31
N ALA A 149 10.46 -15.05 12.44
CA ALA A 149 10.33 -15.21 11.00
C ALA A 149 11.47 -16.07 10.42
N ASN A 150 12.71 -15.71 10.76
CA ASN A 150 13.90 -16.47 10.36
C ASN A 150 13.87 -17.92 10.85
N ASN A 151 13.46 -18.18 12.09
CA ASN A 151 13.36 -19.53 12.63
C ASN A 151 12.26 -20.37 11.98
N LEU A 152 11.14 -19.73 11.64
CA LEU A 152 10.00 -20.33 10.96
C LEU A 152 10.19 -20.46 9.45
N ASN A 153 11.32 -19.99 8.91
CA ASN A 153 11.66 -20.00 7.49
C ASN A 153 10.62 -19.26 6.63
N VAL A 154 10.11 -18.14 7.13
CA VAL A 154 9.25 -17.20 6.40
C VAL A 154 9.94 -15.83 6.31
N PRO A 155 9.84 -15.11 5.18
CA PRO A 155 10.39 -13.76 5.08
C PRO A 155 9.63 -12.81 6.01
N ILE A 156 10.27 -11.77 6.54
CA ILE A 156 9.62 -10.79 7.43
C ILE A 156 8.39 -10.12 6.77
N ASP A 157 8.52 -9.94 5.46
CA ASP A 157 7.53 -9.49 4.50
C ASP A 157 6.20 -10.27 4.54
N TYR A 158 6.23 -11.57 4.88
CA TYR A 158 5.02 -12.37 5.11
C TYR A 158 4.08 -11.72 6.13
N PHE A 159 4.61 -11.10 7.19
CA PHE A 159 3.81 -10.43 8.20
C PHE A 159 3.31 -9.06 7.73
N ILE A 160 4.05 -8.39 6.84
CA ILE A 160 3.73 -7.06 6.27
C ILE A 160 2.60 -7.17 5.25
N ASP A 161 2.60 -8.22 4.42
CA ASP A 161 1.61 -8.42 3.35
C ASP A 161 0.47 -9.35 3.76
N GLN A 162 0.25 -9.49 5.06
CA GLN A 162 -0.87 -10.22 5.64
C GLN A 162 -0.93 -11.72 5.24
N GLY A 163 0.24 -12.34 5.07
CA GLY A 163 0.35 -13.76 4.71
C GLY A 163 0.07 -14.07 3.25
N LEU A 164 0.03 -13.04 2.39
CA LEU A 164 -0.01 -13.24 0.95
C LEU A 164 1.34 -13.79 0.47
N PRO A 165 1.35 -14.77 -0.46
CA PRO A 165 2.59 -15.21 -1.08
C PRO A 165 3.24 -14.03 -1.77
N PHE A 166 4.46 -13.68 -1.36
CA PHE A 166 5.31 -12.81 -2.15
C PHE A 166 5.55 -13.48 -3.50
N SER A 167 5.08 -12.85 -4.58
CA SER A 167 5.73 -13.03 -5.87
C SER A 167 7.16 -12.54 -5.72
N GLU A 168 8.16 -13.33 -6.10
CA GLU A 168 9.60 -13.00 -6.00
C GLU A 168 10.04 -11.76 -6.82
N THR A 169 9.13 -10.92 -7.26
CA THR A 169 9.45 -9.69 -7.96
C THR A 169 9.77 -8.60 -6.94
N ASN A 170 11.07 -8.46 -6.66
CA ASN A 170 11.67 -7.24 -6.14
C ASN A 170 10.93 -6.01 -6.70
N GLY A 171 10.54 -5.11 -5.79
CA GLY A 171 9.62 -4.01 -6.04
C GLY A 171 9.82 -3.32 -7.38
N HIS A 172 8.77 -3.39 -8.19
CA HIS A 172 8.30 -2.45 -9.21
C HIS A 172 7.21 -3.24 -9.95
N MET A 173 5.94 -2.94 -9.70
CA MET A 173 4.88 -3.40 -10.58
C MET A 173 5.27 -2.98 -11.99
N SER A 174 5.44 -3.94 -12.90
CA SER A 174 5.83 -3.64 -14.27
C SER A 174 4.76 -2.75 -14.91
N MET A 175 5.16 -1.90 -15.85
CA MET A 175 4.20 -1.07 -16.60
C MET A 175 3.12 -1.91 -17.28
N ASP A 176 3.43 -3.15 -17.66
CA ASP A 176 2.48 -4.11 -18.21
C ASP A 176 1.46 -4.62 -17.17
N GLU A 177 1.86 -4.82 -15.91
CA GLU A 177 0.94 -5.17 -14.82
C GLU A 177 0.02 -4.01 -14.46
N LEU A 178 0.56 -2.78 -14.41
CA LEU A 178 -0.25 -1.56 -14.25
C LEU A 178 -1.25 -1.40 -15.39
N ALA A 179 -0.84 -1.64 -16.64
CA ALA A 179 -1.72 -1.59 -17.79
C ALA A 179 -2.87 -2.60 -17.66
N ARG A 180 -2.56 -3.85 -17.31
CA ARG A 180 -3.58 -4.90 -17.09
C ARG A 180 -4.53 -4.57 -15.95
N LEU A 181 -4.05 -4.00 -14.84
CA LEU A 181 -4.92 -3.55 -13.75
C LEU A 181 -5.80 -2.38 -14.19
N SER A 182 -5.32 -1.50 -15.07
CA SER A 182 -6.09 -0.38 -15.59
C SER A 182 -7.20 -0.80 -16.57
N GLU A 183 -7.08 -1.97 -17.19
CA GLU A 183 -8.09 -2.58 -18.06
C GLU A 183 -9.26 -3.20 -17.28
N LEU A 184 -9.12 -3.40 -15.96
CA LEU A 184 -10.19 -3.93 -15.14
C LEU A 184 -11.39 -2.95 -15.10
N PRO A 185 -12.63 -3.49 -15.08
CA PRO A 185 -13.83 -2.69 -14.90
C PRO A 185 -13.71 -1.77 -13.67
N LYS A 186 -14.29 -0.59 -13.75
CA LYS A 186 -14.17 0.44 -12.70
C LYS A 186 -14.60 -0.11 -11.35
N GLU A 187 -15.69 -0.87 -11.32
CA GLU A 187 -16.27 -1.48 -10.13
C GLU A 187 -15.29 -2.47 -9.46
N VAL A 188 -14.55 -3.22 -10.27
CA VAL A 188 -13.53 -4.17 -9.78
C VAL A 188 -12.33 -3.42 -9.22
N ARG A 189 -11.87 -2.36 -9.90
CA ARG A 189 -10.76 -1.54 -9.41
C ARG A 189 -11.08 -0.87 -8.07
N GLU A 190 -12.29 -0.32 -7.94
CA GLU A 190 -12.77 0.27 -6.68
C GLU A 190 -12.87 -0.78 -5.56
N PHE A 191 -13.33 -1.99 -5.89
CA PHE A 191 -13.39 -3.08 -4.93
C PHE A 191 -11.99 -3.50 -4.44
N LEU A 192 -11.02 -3.62 -5.35
CA LEU A 192 -9.63 -3.98 -5.02
C LEU A 192 -8.89 -2.88 -4.24
N ALA A 193 -9.20 -1.61 -4.49
CA ALA A 193 -8.53 -0.48 -3.84
C ALA A 193 -8.92 -0.32 -2.36
N ASN A 194 -10.01 -0.95 -1.89
CA ASN A 194 -10.47 -0.85 -0.51
C ASN A 194 -9.85 -1.95 0.38
N PRO A 195 -9.04 -1.62 1.39
CA PRO A 195 -8.43 -2.61 2.29
C PRO A 195 -9.42 -3.48 3.05
N ALA A 196 -10.64 -3.01 3.31
CA ALA A 196 -11.68 -3.80 3.97
C ALA A 196 -12.13 -4.99 3.13
N ASN A 197 -11.88 -4.97 1.81
CA ASN A 197 -12.28 -6.03 0.90
C ASN A 197 -11.27 -7.18 0.81
N LEU A 198 -10.10 -7.07 1.48
CA LEU A 198 -9.06 -8.09 1.44
C LEU A 198 -9.56 -9.49 1.83
N LEU A 199 -10.51 -9.59 2.78
CA LEU A 199 -11.08 -10.88 3.17
C LEU A 199 -11.82 -11.56 2.01
N TYR A 200 -12.61 -10.81 1.24
CA TYR A 200 -13.33 -11.36 0.09
C TYR A 200 -12.38 -11.79 -1.01
N ILE A 201 -11.33 -11.00 -1.26
CA ILE A 201 -10.29 -11.32 -2.25
C ILE A 201 -9.56 -12.60 -1.83
N ASN A 202 -9.19 -12.73 -0.55
CA ASN A 202 -8.55 -13.92 0.00
C ASN A 202 -9.41 -15.18 -0.16
N ILE A 203 -10.70 -15.08 0.10
CA ILE A 203 -11.64 -16.19 -0.12
C ILE A 203 -11.67 -16.54 -1.61
N ALA A 204 -11.82 -15.55 -2.49
CA ALA A 204 -11.84 -15.77 -3.94
C ALA A 204 -10.57 -16.46 -4.46
N MET A 205 -9.38 -16.04 -4.01
CA MET A 205 -8.11 -16.67 -4.37
C MET A 205 -8.01 -18.11 -3.86
N ARG A 206 -8.40 -18.37 -2.61
CA ARG A 206 -8.43 -19.74 -2.07
C ARG A 206 -9.42 -20.63 -2.82
N LEU A 207 -10.55 -20.08 -3.25
CA LEU A 207 -11.54 -20.80 -4.05
C LEU A 207 -11.03 -21.09 -5.47
N SER A 208 -10.25 -20.19 -6.09
CA SER A 208 -9.70 -20.43 -7.43
C SER A 208 -8.68 -21.56 -7.47
N ASP A 209 -8.03 -21.86 -6.34
CA ASP A 209 -7.06 -22.97 -6.23
C ASP A 209 -7.73 -24.34 -6.04
N LEU A 210 -9.04 -24.38 -5.77
CA LEU A 210 -9.78 -25.62 -5.59
C LEU A 210 -10.15 -26.28 -6.93
N SER A 211 -10.22 -27.61 -6.91
CA SER A 211 -10.70 -28.35 -8.08
C SER A 211 -12.17 -28.03 -8.37
N ALA A 212 -12.55 -28.05 -9.65
CA ALA A 212 -13.94 -27.81 -10.08
C ALA A 212 -14.93 -28.80 -9.45
N GLU A 213 -14.47 -30.00 -9.09
CA GLU A 213 -15.25 -31.02 -8.37
C GLU A 213 -15.54 -30.59 -6.92
N THR A 214 -14.51 -30.09 -6.22
CA THR A 214 -14.64 -29.59 -4.84
C THR A 214 -15.53 -28.35 -4.75
N LEU A 215 -15.45 -27.45 -5.73
CA LEU A 215 -16.32 -26.27 -5.81
C LEU A 215 -17.79 -26.65 -6.02
N ARG A 216 -18.06 -27.68 -6.85
CA ARG A 216 -19.42 -28.19 -7.06
C ARG A 216 -20.01 -28.84 -5.81
N SER A 217 -19.24 -29.68 -5.13
CA SER A 217 -19.70 -30.30 -3.87
C SER A 217 -19.98 -29.25 -2.79
N LEU A 218 -19.19 -28.18 -2.73
CA LEU A 218 -19.42 -27.06 -1.81
C LEU A 218 -20.71 -26.29 -2.16
N ALA A 219 -20.95 -26.05 -3.45
CA ALA A 219 -22.17 -25.38 -3.91
C ALA A 219 -23.44 -26.22 -3.66
N GLU A 220 -23.37 -27.53 -3.88
CA GLU A 220 -24.46 -28.46 -3.57
C GLU A 220 -24.76 -28.50 -2.07
N GLY A 221 -23.73 -28.56 -1.23
CA GLY A 221 -23.91 -28.52 0.24
C GLY A 221 -24.50 -27.20 0.75
N LEU A 222 -24.15 -26.05 0.14
CA LEU A 222 -24.74 -24.77 0.50
C LEU A 222 -26.23 -24.67 0.08
N LEU A 223 -26.60 -25.27 -1.04
CA LEU A 223 -28.00 -25.33 -1.50
C LEU A 223 -28.87 -26.17 -0.55
N GLU A 224 -28.37 -27.32 -0.07
CA GLU A 224 -29.09 -28.18 0.88
C GLU A 224 -29.34 -27.53 2.24
N VAL A 225 -28.45 -26.64 2.70
CA VAL A 225 -28.62 -25.94 3.99
C VAL A 225 -29.59 -24.75 3.87
N THR A 226 -29.87 -24.29 2.65
CA THR A 226 -30.77 -23.16 2.38
C THR A 226 -32.21 -23.54 2.03
N TYR A 227 -32.55 -24.84 2.02
CA TYR A 227 -33.90 -25.37 1.77
C TYR A 227 -34.49 -26.13 2.97
#